data_AF-A0A4Q5GGD9-F1
#
_entry.id   AF-A0A4Q5GGD9-F1
#
_cell.length_a   1.000
_cell.length_b   1.000
_cell.length_c   1.000
_cell.angle_alpha   90.00
_cell.angle_beta   90.00
_cell.angle_gamma   90.00
#
_symmetry.space_group_name_H-M   'P 1'
#
loop_
_entity.id
_entity.type
_entity.pdbx_description
1 polymer ?
#
loop_
_entity_poly.entity_id
_entity_poly.type
_entity_poly.pdbx_seq_one_letter_code
_entity_poly.pdbx_strand_id
1 'polypeptide(L)'
;NIRKEKNMGHKTNQKFHGLPYNRLYIMLEYKLKLYGIQLIKQEESYTSQCSPLSPEVSNRYAEASNRKERGIYITDGVRYNADAVGSFNILRKYLSVSGKQKELSVTGLKTPEIIKVAA
;
A
#
# COMPACT_ATOMS: atom_id res chain seq x y z
N ASN A 1 -16.76 9.94 16.59
CA ASN A 1 -15.73 9.75 15.53
C ASN A 1 -14.91 11.03 15.47
N ILE A 2 -13.59 10.99 15.70
CA ILE A 2 -12.71 12.17 15.82
C ILE A 2 -12.69 13.01 14.51
N ARG A 3 -13.21 12.42 13.43
CA ARG A 3 -13.27 12.95 12.06
C ARG A 3 -14.63 13.58 11.68
N LYS A 4 -15.70 13.38 12.45
CA LYS A 4 -17.00 13.99 12.12
C LYS A 4 -16.94 15.48 12.48
N GLU A 5 -17.16 16.35 11.50
CA GLU A 5 -17.41 17.79 11.66
C GLU A 5 -16.26 18.65 12.24
N LYS A 6 -15.05 18.11 12.37
CA LYS A 6 -13.86 18.88 12.80
C LYS A 6 -12.97 19.23 11.61
N ASN A 7 -13.26 20.38 10.98
CA ASN A 7 -12.40 20.93 9.93
C ASN A 7 -11.56 22.10 10.48
N MET A 8 -10.36 21.82 10.99
CA MET A 8 -9.43 22.81 11.56
C MET A 8 -8.42 23.35 10.52
N GLY A 9 -8.73 23.20 9.23
CA GLY A 9 -7.85 23.55 8.11
C GLY A 9 -6.89 22.43 7.69
N HIS A 10 -6.47 22.46 6.42
CA HIS A 10 -5.75 21.35 5.75
C HIS A 10 -4.45 20.93 6.48
N LYS A 11 -3.58 21.88 6.81
CA LYS A 11 -2.30 21.62 7.49
C LYS A 11 -2.48 21.06 8.90
N THR A 12 -3.46 21.58 9.66
CA THR A 12 -3.75 21.16 11.03
C THR A 12 -4.37 19.77 11.05
N ASN A 13 -5.35 19.52 10.18
CA ASN A 13 -5.98 18.20 10.04
C ASN A 13 -4.95 17.14 9.61
N GLN A 14 -4.02 17.47 8.70
CA GLN A 14 -2.97 16.53 8.27
C GLN A 14 -2.06 16.12 9.44
N LYS A 15 -1.63 17.07 10.28
CA LYS A 15 -0.83 16.77 11.49
C LYS A 15 -1.62 15.97 12.52
N PHE A 16 -2.87 16.36 12.78
CA PHE A 16 -3.76 15.67 13.73
C PHE A 16 -4.16 14.26 13.29
N HIS A 17 -4.14 13.98 11.99
CA HIS A 17 -4.49 12.70 11.41
C HIS A 17 -3.29 11.89 10.90
N GLY A 18 -2.08 12.37 11.14
CA GLY A 18 -0.86 11.66 10.83
C GLY A 18 -0.77 10.38 11.65
N LEU A 19 -0.67 9.24 10.97
CA LEU A 19 -0.34 7.99 11.66
C LEU A 19 1.11 8.07 12.17
N PRO A 20 1.40 7.68 13.42
CA PRO A 20 2.75 7.70 13.96
C PRO A 20 3.55 6.50 13.42
N TYR A 21 3.84 6.50 12.12
CA TYR A 21 4.44 5.38 11.40
C TYR A 21 5.74 4.88 12.04
N ASN A 22 6.63 5.77 12.49
CA ASN A 22 7.87 5.38 13.17
C ASN A 22 7.60 4.58 14.44
N ARG A 23 6.63 4.99 15.26
CA ARG A 23 6.24 4.25 16.46
C ARG A 23 5.64 2.90 16.10
N LEU A 24 4.80 2.84 15.06
CA LEU A 24 4.25 1.60 14.56
C LEU A 24 5.35 0.63 14.10
N TYR A 25 6.34 1.10 13.36
CA TYR A 25 7.48 0.29 12.93
C TYR A 25 8.27 -0.28 14.11
N ILE A 26 8.58 0.55 15.12
CA ILE A 26 9.30 0.10 16.32
C ILE A 26 8.51 -0.99 17.05
N MET A 27 7.21 -0.77 17.26
CA MET A 27 6.35 -1.73 17.97
C MET A 27 6.17 -3.02 17.17
N LEU A 28 6.03 -2.93 15.85
CA LEU A 28 5.90 -4.07 14.96
C LEU A 28 7.19 -4.88 14.92
N GLU A 29 8.35 -4.24 14.76
CA GLU A 29 9.66 -4.88 14.78
C GLU A 29 9.89 -5.62 16.10
N TYR A 30 9.60 -4.97 17.23
CA TYR A 30 9.66 -5.59 18.55
C TYR A 30 8.81 -6.86 18.61
N LYS A 31 7.53 -6.79 18.21
CA LYS A 31 6.62 -7.94 18.26
C LYS A 31 7.05 -9.06 17.32
N LEU A 32 7.47 -8.76 16.10
CA LEU A 32 7.93 -9.76 15.12
C LEU A 32 9.21 -10.45 15.58
N LYS A 33 10.15 -9.70 16.18
CA LYS A 33 11.40 -10.25 16.72
C LYS A 33 11.19 -11.27 17.83
N LEU A 34 10.14 -11.12 18.66
CA LEU A 34 9.77 -12.14 19.66
C LEU A 34 9.44 -13.50 19.05
N TYR A 35 9.01 -13.53 17.79
CA TYR A 35 8.68 -14.75 17.05
C TYR A 35 9.76 -15.12 16.01
N GLY A 36 10.91 -14.46 16.01
CA GLY A 36 11.97 -14.69 15.03
C GLY A 36 11.63 -14.25 13.60
N ILE A 37 10.62 -13.39 13.43
CA ILE A 37 10.21 -12.87 12.11
C ILE A 37 10.96 -11.56 11.83
N GLN A 38 11.61 -11.48 10.67
CA GLN A 38 12.34 -10.28 10.25
C GLN A 38 11.39 -9.24 9.64
N LEU A 39 11.48 -7.99 10.12
CA LEU A 39 10.85 -6.84 9.47
C LEU A 39 11.80 -6.21 8.46
N ILE A 40 11.41 -6.16 7.19
CA ILE A 40 12.17 -5.50 6.12
C ILE A 40 11.39 -4.29 5.64
N LYS A 41 12.05 -3.12 5.63
CA LYS A 41 11.47 -1.89 5.08
C LYS A 41 11.82 -1.79 3.60
N GLN A 42 10.83 -1.43 2.79
CA GLN A 42 10.99 -1.23 1.36
C GLN A 42 10.65 0.22 1.01
N GLU A 43 11.45 0.83 0.15
CA GLU A 43 11.19 2.18 -0.37
C GLU A 43 9.96 2.15 -1.30
N GLU A 44 8.97 3.00 -1.05
CA GLU A 44 7.62 2.89 -1.64
C GLU A 44 7.36 3.82 -2.85
N SER A 45 8.36 4.49 -3.40
CA SER A 45 8.18 5.37 -4.56
C SER A 45 7.49 4.64 -5.70
N TYR A 46 6.47 5.30 -6.25
CA TYR A 46 5.64 4.83 -7.36
C TYR A 46 4.84 3.55 -7.12
N THR A 47 4.89 2.94 -5.93
CA THR A 47 4.16 1.69 -5.60
C THR A 47 2.64 1.84 -5.69
N SER A 48 2.11 3.04 -5.45
CA SER A 48 0.68 3.34 -5.56
C SER A 48 0.26 3.88 -6.94
N GLN A 49 1.21 4.05 -7.86
CA GLN A 49 0.99 4.66 -9.17
C GLN A 49 1.18 3.65 -10.31
N CYS A 50 2.14 2.74 -10.17
CA CYS A 50 2.39 1.71 -11.18
C CYS A 50 1.25 0.68 -11.24
N SER A 51 0.87 0.30 -12.46
CA SER A 51 -0.07 -0.79 -12.69
C SER A 51 0.48 -2.11 -12.11
N PRO A 52 -0.35 -3.00 -11.53
CA PRO A 52 0.09 -4.35 -11.17
C PRO A 52 0.55 -5.15 -12.41
N LEU A 53 0.18 -4.73 -13.62
CA LEU A 53 0.57 -5.33 -14.89
C LEU A 53 1.84 -4.69 -15.50
N SER A 54 2.40 -3.64 -14.88
CA SER A 54 3.63 -3.02 -15.40
C SER A 54 4.79 -4.02 -15.34
N PRO A 55 5.85 -3.87 -16.16
CA PRO A 55 7.05 -4.71 -16.04
C PRO A 55 7.78 -4.52 -14.70
N GLU A 56 7.84 -3.27 -14.22
CA GLU A 56 8.51 -2.90 -12.96
C GLU A 56 7.78 -1.77 -12.24
N VAL A 57 8.17 -1.54 -10.98
CA VAL A 57 7.69 -0.41 -10.17
C VAL A 57 8.74 0.70 -10.23
N SER A 58 8.62 1.60 -11.20
CA SER A 58 9.54 2.70 -11.43
C SER A 58 8.80 3.95 -11.94
N ASN A 59 9.47 5.10 -11.90
CA ASN A 59 8.90 6.36 -12.38
C ASN A 59 8.41 6.25 -13.84
N ARG A 60 9.08 5.43 -14.66
CA ARG A 60 8.76 5.26 -16.08
C ARG A 60 7.36 4.71 -16.31
N TYR A 61 6.83 3.91 -15.38
CA TYR A 61 5.52 3.26 -15.49
C TYR A 61 4.52 3.83 -14.48
N ALA A 62 4.86 4.95 -13.84
CA ALA A 62 4.06 5.56 -12.81
C ALA A 62 2.92 6.37 -13.43
N GLU A 63 1.69 5.92 -13.22
CA GLU A 63 0.50 6.59 -13.73
C GLU A 63 -0.37 7.03 -12.54
N ALA A 64 -0.12 8.23 -12.03
CA ALA A 64 -0.82 8.76 -10.87
C ALA A 64 -2.35 8.84 -11.09
N SER A 65 -2.76 8.99 -12.36
CA SER A 65 -4.17 9.05 -12.77
C SER A 65 -4.92 7.72 -12.55
N ASN A 66 -4.22 6.59 -12.37
CA ASN A 66 -4.85 5.29 -12.15
C ASN A 66 -5.49 5.18 -10.76
N ARG A 67 -5.02 5.96 -9.76
CA ARG A 67 -5.67 6.07 -8.46
C ARG A 67 -6.82 7.06 -8.55
N LYS A 68 -8.06 6.56 -8.65
CA LYS A 68 -9.24 7.40 -8.84
C LYS A 68 -9.75 7.99 -7.53
N GLU A 69 -9.98 7.12 -6.55
CA GLU A 69 -10.56 7.49 -5.26
C GLU A 69 -10.01 6.58 -4.16
N ARG A 70 -10.38 6.85 -2.90
CA ARG A 70 -9.96 6.00 -1.78
C ARG A 70 -10.44 4.56 -1.99
N GLY A 71 -9.50 3.62 -2.02
CA GLY A 71 -9.77 2.20 -2.23
C GLY A 71 -9.99 1.80 -3.70
N ILE A 72 -9.97 2.73 -4.65
CA ILE A 72 -10.23 2.46 -6.07
C ILE A 72 -8.99 2.76 -6.91
N TYR A 73 -8.48 1.73 -7.60
CA TYR A 73 -7.44 1.82 -8.61
C TYR A 73 -7.98 1.27 -9.93
N ILE A 74 -7.77 1.98 -11.05
CA ILE A 74 -8.23 1.57 -12.38
C ILE A 74 -7.07 1.73 -13.37
N THR A 75 -6.76 0.68 -14.11
CA THR A 75 -5.79 0.67 -15.21
C THR A 75 -6.32 -0.23 -16.32
N ASP A 76 -6.16 0.19 -17.57
CA ASP A 76 -6.58 -0.58 -18.76
C ASP A 76 -8.04 -1.07 -18.70
N GLY A 77 -8.94 -0.23 -18.14
CA GLY A 77 -10.36 -0.57 -17.95
C GLY A 77 -10.64 -1.57 -16.82
N VAL A 78 -9.62 -2.09 -16.13
CA VAL A 78 -9.77 -3.04 -15.02
C VAL A 78 -9.71 -2.31 -13.68
N ARG A 79 -10.67 -2.63 -12.81
CA ARG A 79 -10.76 -2.10 -11.45
C ARG A 79 -10.09 -3.04 -10.45
N TYR A 80 -9.32 -2.45 -9.54
CA TYR A 80 -8.63 -3.11 -8.44
C TYR A 80 -8.84 -2.34 -7.13
N ASN A 81 -8.57 -3.00 -6.01
CA ASN A 81 -8.44 -2.30 -4.73
C ASN A 81 -7.08 -1.57 -4.67
N ALA A 82 -7.09 -0.29 -4.33
CA ALA A 82 -5.88 0.53 -4.30
C ALA A 82 -4.85 0.08 -3.25
N ASP A 83 -5.30 -0.43 -2.10
CA ASP A 83 -4.42 -0.92 -1.04
C ASP A 83 -3.78 -2.25 -1.45
N ALA A 84 -4.56 -3.14 -2.10
CA ALA A 84 -4.05 -4.40 -2.66
C ALA A 84 -2.98 -4.17 -3.73
N VAL A 85 -3.20 -3.22 -4.65
CA VAL A 85 -2.20 -2.81 -5.65
C VAL A 85 -0.94 -2.26 -4.98
N GLY A 86 -1.10 -1.41 -3.96
CA GLY A 86 0.01 -0.88 -3.17
C GLY A 86 0.85 -1.98 -2.52
N SER A 87 0.22 -2.90 -1.77
CA SER A 87 0.89 -4.02 -1.12
C SER A 87 1.59 -4.94 -2.13
N PHE A 88 0.95 -5.22 -3.27
CA PHE A 88 1.52 -6.02 -4.34
C PHE A 88 2.78 -5.38 -4.94
N ASN A 89 2.74 -4.08 -5.22
CA ASN A 89 3.88 -3.36 -5.77
C ASN A 89 5.04 -3.20 -4.77
N ILE A 90 4.76 -3.10 -3.46
CA ILE A 90 5.79 -3.15 -2.42
C ILE A 90 6.54 -4.49 -2.50
N LEU A 91 5.82 -5.61 -2.58
CA LEU A 91 6.43 -6.94 -2.73
C LEU A 91 7.25 -7.04 -4.01
N ARG A 92 6.71 -6.61 -5.15
CA ARG A 92 7.42 -6.61 -6.44
C ARG A 92 8.75 -5.86 -6.36
N LYS A 93 8.73 -4.67 -5.73
CA LYS A 93 9.93 -3.85 -5.60
C LYS A 93 10.96 -4.47 -4.68
N TYR A 94 10.54 -5.08 -3.58
CA TYR A 94 11.43 -5.86 -2.71
C TYR A 94 12.09 -7.02 -3.46
N LEU A 95 11.34 -7.80 -4.24
CA LEU A 95 11.89 -8.91 -5.03
C LEU A 95 12.90 -8.44 -6.06
N SER A 96 12.61 -7.32 -6.75
CA SER A 96 13.53 -6.70 -7.70
C SER A 96 14.83 -6.25 -7.04
N VAL A 97 14.76 -5.57 -5.90
CA VAL A 97 15.96 -5.07 -5.17
C VAL A 97 16.75 -6.22 -4.56
N SER A 98 16.08 -7.27 -4.08
CA SER A 98 16.72 -8.44 -3.47
C SER A 98 17.26 -9.47 -4.47
N GLY A 99 17.01 -9.28 -5.78
CA GLY A 99 17.42 -10.23 -6.82
C GLY A 99 16.67 -11.57 -6.78
N LYS A 100 15.60 -11.67 -5.98
CA LYS A 100 14.81 -12.90 -5.84
C LYS A 100 13.78 -12.96 -6.98
N GLN A 101 13.98 -13.86 -7.92
CA GLN A 101 12.98 -14.09 -8.97
C GLN A 101 11.81 -14.92 -8.41
N LYS A 102 10.60 -14.40 -8.59
CA LYS A 102 9.36 -15.12 -8.28
C LYS A 102 8.28 -14.67 -9.24
N GLU A 103 7.61 -15.63 -9.86
CA GLU A 103 6.42 -15.35 -10.65
C GLU A 103 5.29 -14.93 -9.71
N LEU A 104 4.69 -13.77 -9.99
CA LEU A 104 3.62 -13.20 -9.17
C LEU A 104 2.34 -13.12 -10.00
N SER A 105 1.28 -13.77 -9.52
CA SER A 105 -0.03 -13.70 -10.12
C SER A 105 -0.80 -12.46 -9.65
N VAL A 106 -1.47 -11.79 -10.59
CA VAL A 106 -2.36 -10.64 -10.33
C VAL A 106 -3.81 -11.05 -10.09
N THR A 107 -4.15 -12.34 -10.23
CA THR A 107 -5.54 -12.82 -10.25
C THR A 107 -6.29 -12.49 -8.96
N GLY A 108 -5.60 -12.55 -7.80
CA GLY A 108 -6.20 -12.27 -6.50
C GLY A 108 -6.43 -10.78 -6.17
N LEU A 109 -6.02 -9.84 -7.03
CA LEU A 109 -6.11 -8.40 -6.73
C LEU A 109 -7.47 -7.78 -7.08
N LYS A 110 -8.27 -8.45 -7.93
CA LYS A 110 -9.50 -7.89 -8.51
C LYS A 110 -10.71 -8.01 -7.59
N THR A 111 -10.74 -9.05 -6.77
CA THR A 111 -11.92 -9.43 -5.98
C THR A 111 -11.59 -9.45 -4.49
N PRO A 112 -11.60 -8.29 -3.81
CA PRO A 112 -11.45 -8.24 -2.37
C PRO A 112 -12.69 -8.83 -1.69
N GLU A 113 -12.49 -9.76 -0.75
CA GLU A 113 -13.54 -10.22 0.14
C GLU A 113 -13.67 -9.27 1.33
N ILE A 114 -14.89 -8.80 1.60
CA ILE A 114 -15.15 -7.91 2.74
C ILE A 114 -15.63 -8.77 3.90
N ILE A 115 -14.72 -9.01 4.85
CA ILE A 115 -15.04 -9.71 6.09
C ILE A 115 -15.36 -8.66 7.16
N LYS A 116 -16.58 -8.69 7.71
CA LYS A 116 -16.91 -7.90 8.90
C LYS A 116 -16.26 -8.56 10.12
N VAL A 117 -15.22 -7.92 10.66
CA VAL A 117 -14.43 -8.47 11.78
C VAL A 117 -15.03 -8.13 13.15
N ALA A 118 -16.01 -7.23 13.23
CA ALA A 118 -16.79 -6.94 14.43
C ALA A 118 -18.16 -6.33 14.07
N ALA A 119 -19.15 -6.52 14.94
CA ALA A 119 -20.49 -5.93 14.87
C ALA A 119 -20.50 -4.46 15.31
#